data_AF-A0A969WWW9-F1
#
_entry.id   AF-A0A969WWW9-F1
#
_cell.length_a   1.000
_cell.length_b   1.000
_cell.length_c   1.000
_cell.angle_alpha   90.00
_cell.angle_beta   90.00
_cell.angle_gamma   90.00
#
_symmetry.space_group_name_H-M   'P 1'
#
loop_
_entity.id
_entity.type
_entity.pdbx_description
1 polymer ?
#
loop_
_entity_poly.entity_id
_entity_poly.type
_entity_poly.pdbx_seq_one_letter_code
_entity_poly.pdbx_strand_id
1 'polypeptide(L)' 'TEEVFYYLCPVCGNIEKGRPDKCSICGVPGDKFIKY' A
#
# COMPACT_ATOMS: atom_id res chain seq x y z
N THR A 1 -14.30 -17.19 -3.52
CA THR A 1 -13.23 -16.66 -2.66
C THR A 1 -13.19 -15.16 -2.89
N GLU A 2 -13.20 -14.33 -1.84
CA GLU A 2 -13.06 -12.89 -2.00
C GLU A 2 -11.65 -12.58 -2.54
N GLU A 3 -11.57 -11.79 -3.61
CA GLU A 3 -10.28 -11.32 -4.14
C GLU A 3 -9.72 -10.26 -3.19
N VAL A 4 -8.64 -10.62 -2.48
CA VAL A 4 -7.91 -9.69 -1.62
C VAL A 4 -6.83 -9.02 -2.45
N PHE A 5 -6.96 -7.71 -2.64
CA PHE A 5 -5.93 -6.90 -3.27
C PHE A 5 -4.90 -6.46 -2.24
N TYR A 6 -3.63 -6.50 -2.62
CA TYR A 6 -2.53 -6.03 -1.78
C TYR A 6 -1.88 -4.80 -2.40
N TYR A 7 -1.48 -3.86 -1.55
CA TYR A 7 -0.82 -2.62 -1.95
C TYR A 7 0.55 -2.57 -1.27
N LEU A 8 1.62 -2.54 -2.06
CA LEU A 8 2.99 -2.46 -1.59
C LEU A 8 3.52 -1.03 -1.64
N CYS A 9 4.07 -0.54 -0.53
CA CYS A 9 4.80 0.71 -0.46
C CYS A 9 6.19 0.53 -1.12
N PRO A 10 6.53 1.25 -2.20
CA PRO A 10 7.80 1.08 -2.91
C PRO A 10 9.00 1.68 -2.14
N VAL A 11 8.74 2.42 -1.05
CA VAL A 11 9.78 3.11 -0.28
C VAL A 11 10.28 2.27 0.89
N CYS A 12 9.36 1.68 1.67
CA CYS A 12 9.69 0.97 2.90
C CYS A 12 9.17 -0.48 2.97
N GLY A 13 8.48 -0.94 1.92
CA GLY A 13 7.98 -2.32 1.86
C GLY A 13 6.73 -2.63 2.68
N ASN A 14 6.03 -1.62 3.22
CA ASN A 14 4.73 -1.82 3.90
C ASN A 14 3.70 -2.45 2.95
N ILE A 15 2.91 -3.42 3.43
CA ILE A 15 1.86 -4.10 2.65
C ILE A 15 0.50 -3.83 3.30
N GLU A 16 -0.44 -3.31 2.52
CA GLU A 16 -1.79 -2.98 2.96
C GLU A 16 -2.85 -3.75 2.16
N LYS A 17 -3.98 -4.09 2.77
CA LYS A 17 -5.13 -4.74 2.09
C LYS A 17 -6.04 -3.74 1.35
N GLY A 18 -5.73 -2.45 1.44
CA GLY A 18 -6.41 -1.35 0.79
C GLY A 18 -5.43 -0.20 0.59
N ARG A 19 -5.67 0.66 -0.41
CA ARG A 19 -4.77 1.80 -0.66
C ARG A 19 -4.97 2.85 0.43
N PRO A 20 -3.95 3.18 1.24
CA PRO A 20 -4.06 4.26 2.23
C PRO A 20 -3.95 5.62 1.54
N ASP A 21 -4.23 6.73 2.25
CA ASP A 21 -3.90 8.08 1.77
C ASP A 21 -2.40 8.37 1.89
N LYS A 22 -1.76 7.81 2.92
CA LYS A 22 -0.34 7.95 3.22
C LYS A 22 0.18 6.70 3.91
N CYS A 23 1.42 6.30 3.63
CA CYS A 23 2.07 5.22 4.36
C CYS A 23 2.23 5.61 5.84
N SER A 24 1.76 4.76 6.75
CA SER A 24 1.88 4.92 8.20
C SER A 24 3.34 4.81 8.70
N ILE A 25 4.21 4.15 7.92
CA ILE A 25 5.61 3.92 8.28
C ILE A 25 6.52 5.07 7.82
N CYS A 26 6.51 5.41 6.52
CA CYS A 26 7.47 6.38 5.95
C CYS A 26 6.83 7.68 5.47
N GLY A 27 5.50 7.78 5.48
CA GLY A 27 4.80 9.00 5.09
C GLY A 27 4.70 9.26 3.59
N VAL A 28 5.11 8.33 2.72
CA VAL A 28 4.90 8.50 1.26
C VAL A 28 3.41 8.55 0.92
N PRO A 29 2.98 9.40 -0.04
CA PRO A 29 1.60 9.39 -0.51
C PRO A 29 1.15 8.01 -1.00
N GLY A 30 -0.08 7.66 -0.68
CA GLY A 30 -0.68 6.37 -1.03
C GLY A 30 -0.85 6.15 -2.52
N ASP A 31 -0.83 7.23 -3.31
CA ASP A 31 -0.84 7.17 -4.76
C ASP A 31 0.39 6.44 -5.34
N LYS A 32 1.48 6.32 -4.56
CA LYS A 32 2.69 5.58 -4.97
C LYS A 32 2.64 4.08 -4.69
N PHE A 33 1.61 3.57 -4.00
CA PHE A 33 1.52 2.14 -3.71
C PHE A 33 1.22 1.32 -4.98
N ILE A 34 1.88 0.16 -5.09
CA ILE A 34 1.76 -0.77 -6.21
C ILE A 34 0.73 -1.84 -5.86
N LYS A 35 -0.30 -2.01 -6.69
CA LYS A 35 -1.35 -3.03 -6.50
C LYS A 35 -0.87 -4.40 -7.01
N TYR A 36 -1.08 -5.44 -6.20
CA TYR A 36 -0.92 -6.86 -6.50
C TYR A 36 -2.23 -7.61 -6.30
#